data_AF-A0A7I8XIL4-F1
#
_entry.id   AF-A0A7I8XIL4-F1
#
_cell.length_a   1.000
_cell.length_b   1.000
_cell.length_c   1.000
_cell.angle_alpha   90.00
_cell.angle_beta   90.00
_cell.angle_gamma   90.00
#
_symmetry.space_group_name_H-M   'P 1'
#
loop_
_entity.id
_entity.type
_entity.pdbx_description
1 polymer ?
#
loop_
_entity_poly.entity_id
_entity_poly.type
_entity_poly.pdbx_seq_one_letter_code
_entity_poly.pdbx_strand_id
1 'polypeptide(L)'
;MRSLSVCFLVLAATIGSAVEYNSDDGVITVAIGEKEVTNVKLGLVFQRDDVFVFGPACKDADTCTTRYHSVYDPSKDSKNVSKKGNFGPYEYSQYDDVQVAIGDVKTPLSVNVITGLTKKENSTDDSVDGSLGVSIAQGENSTFSKLVSANGNSSYMLVIGGNPYTKSSKGKIVIGEEDNVACGTFVSVNTETATDWAFKAKATFEKDPIDVTVDFAFQNLAFSKNITERFYKSNNIKQKDYDELKDITIQVKNITMTITKDLLYEKYFNASRRHSTLKEDAGTMRFLSVCFLVLAATIGSAVEYNSDDGIITVAIGEKEVTNVKLGLVFQRDTFVVFGPACKDANTCTKQQHAVYDPTKDSKEVSENGTLGPFEYLRYDDVQVALGDVKSAHTVTVLTGLKEGGEIADIPADGFLGLGIAEGENSTFSKLVSANGKSSYLLIVGGNPKTKSPNGKIVIGEEDNVACGTFVSVNTETSTDWAFKAKATFEKDPIDVTVDFAFRNVAFSRNITERFYDSINITQKDYDELKDVTIQVKDITVTITKDLLYKKVGDDYQRQFFTTSDSDIEVPGKVLNNYCVRLEKDGSTYSVGVAERKNSVGVIMASLGMISFMLSLLRL
;
A
#
# COMPACT_ATOMS: atom_id res chain seq x y z
N MET A 1 -21.43 -47.65 -32.12
CA MET A 1 -20.39 -46.60 -32.21
C MET A 1 -20.32 -45.94 -30.85
N ARG A 2 -19.23 -46.16 -30.10
CA ARG A 2 -19.02 -45.54 -28.78
C ARG A 2 -18.25 -44.25 -28.98
N SER A 3 -18.84 -43.14 -28.56
CA SER A 3 -18.22 -41.82 -28.50
C SER A 3 -17.03 -41.88 -27.54
N LEU A 4 -15.85 -41.53 -28.06
CA LEU A 4 -14.63 -41.34 -27.27
C LEU A 4 -14.64 -39.89 -26.79
N SER A 5 -14.88 -39.65 -25.49
CA SER A 5 -14.54 -38.37 -24.86
C SER A 5 -13.02 -38.26 -24.82
N VAL A 6 -12.46 -37.40 -25.66
CA VAL A 6 -11.08 -36.95 -25.55
C VAL A 6 -11.04 -35.90 -24.46
N CYS A 7 -10.60 -36.27 -23.26
CA CYS A 7 -10.15 -35.31 -22.25
C CYS A 7 -8.95 -34.56 -22.84
N PHE A 8 -9.12 -33.27 -23.15
CA PHE A 8 -7.99 -32.37 -23.26
C PHE A 8 -7.41 -32.19 -21.86
N LEU A 9 -6.38 -32.98 -21.54
CA LEU A 9 -5.35 -32.52 -20.60
C LEU A 9 -4.73 -31.29 -21.25
N VAL A 10 -5.09 -30.10 -20.77
CA VAL A 10 -4.16 -28.98 -20.85
C VAL A 10 -3.01 -29.38 -19.92
N LEU A 11 -1.92 -29.90 -20.48
CA LEU A 11 -0.65 -29.82 -19.79
C LEU A 11 -0.45 -28.32 -19.52
N ALA A 12 -0.60 -27.92 -18.26
CA ALA A 12 0.05 -26.72 -17.80
C ALA A 12 1.53 -26.92 -18.12
N ALA A 13 2.03 -26.23 -19.15
CA ALA A 13 3.44 -25.96 -19.22
C ALA A 13 3.75 -25.28 -17.88
N THR A 14 4.56 -25.95 -17.07
CA THR A 14 5.15 -25.41 -15.85
C THR A 14 5.75 -24.06 -16.24
N ILE A 15 5.08 -22.98 -15.84
CA ILE A 15 5.63 -21.63 -15.92
C ILE A 15 6.90 -21.69 -15.07
N GLY A 16 8.05 -21.34 -15.64
CA GLY A 16 9.31 -21.27 -14.92
C GLY A 16 9.17 -20.54 -13.58
N SER A 17 10.03 -20.91 -12.64
CA SER A 17 10.05 -20.46 -11.25
C SER A 17 10.18 -18.93 -11.12
N ALA A 18 9.04 -18.24 -11.15
CA ALA A 18 8.96 -16.80 -10.91
C ALA A 18 8.83 -16.53 -9.41
N VAL A 19 9.65 -15.63 -8.89
CA VAL A 19 9.64 -15.21 -7.48
C VAL A 19 9.38 -13.72 -7.39
N GLU A 20 8.43 -13.32 -6.55
CA GLU A 20 8.17 -11.91 -6.28
C GLU A 20 9.28 -11.33 -5.38
N TYR A 21 9.66 -10.08 -5.64
CA TYR A 21 10.57 -9.29 -4.80
C TYR A 21 10.06 -7.84 -4.70
N ASN A 22 10.47 -7.11 -3.66
CA ASN A 22 10.19 -5.69 -3.55
C ASN A 22 11.16 -4.90 -4.45
N SER A 23 10.67 -4.22 -5.48
CA SER A 23 11.44 -3.47 -6.47
C SER A 23 11.91 -2.11 -5.98
N ASP A 24 11.36 -1.60 -4.88
CA ASP A 24 11.78 -0.31 -4.32
C ASP A 24 13.12 -0.43 -3.58
N ASP A 25 13.35 -1.58 -2.93
CA ASP A 25 14.52 -1.84 -2.08
C ASP A 25 15.29 -3.13 -2.44
N GLY A 26 14.81 -3.89 -3.42
CA GLY A 26 15.43 -5.13 -3.90
C GLY A 26 15.26 -6.33 -2.98
N VAL A 27 14.31 -6.32 -2.03
CA VAL A 27 14.19 -7.39 -1.03
C VAL A 27 13.43 -8.61 -1.55
N ILE A 28 14.06 -9.78 -1.46
CA ILE A 28 13.52 -11.07 -1.89
C ILE A 28 13.51 -12.07 -0.73
N THR A 29 12.50 -12.95 -0.68
CA THR A 29 12.47 -14.06 0.27
C THR A 29 13.12 -15.30 -0.36
N VAL A 30 14.07 -15.89 0.36
CA VAL A 30 14.87 -17.03 -0.10
C VAL A 30 14.82 -18.13 0.97
N ALA A 31 14.70 -19.38 0.54
CA ALA A 31 14.75 -20.53 1.44
C ALA A 31 16.19 -21.09 1.49
N ILE A 32 16.72 -21.33 2.69
CA ILE A 32 18.08 -21.81 2.91
C ILE A 32 18.06 -23.04 3.83
N GLY A 33 18.86 -24.04 3.48
CA GLY A 33 18.95 -25.31 4.19
C GLY A 33 18.18 -26.42 3.48
N GLU A 34 18.57 -27.67 3.72
CA GLU A 34 17.92 -28.85 3.13
C GLU A 34 17.12 -29.62 4.20
N LYS A 35 17.69 -29.77 5.40
CA LYS A 35 17.07 -30.51 6.50
C LYS A 35 16.17 -29.62 7.36
N GLU A 36 16.58 -28.38 7.58
CA GLU A 36 15.82 -27.38 8.34
C GLU A 36 15.74 -26.10 7.52
N VAL A 37 14.70 -26.02 6.69
CA VAL A 37 14.51 -24.90 5.77
C VAL A 37 14.17 -23.63 6.55
N THR A 38 15.00 -22.60 6.39
CA THR A 38 14.79 -21.27 6.93
C THR A 38 14.44 -20.30 5.80
N ASN A 39 13.32 -19.59 5.93
CA ASN A 39 12.98 -18.50 5.02
C ASN A 39 13.60 -17.19 5.53
N VAL A 40 14.42 -16.54 4.72
CA VAL A 40 15.13 -15.30 5.05
C VAL A 40 14.82 -14.22 4.02
N LYS A 41 14.73 -12.96 4.46
CA LYS A 41 14.61 -11.80 3.59
C LYS A 41 15.99 -11.26 3.24
N LEU A 42 16.39 -11.36 1.98
CA LEU A 42 17.71 -10.92 1.51
C LEU A 42 17.56 -9.71 0.57
N GLY A 43 18.44 -8.72 0.73
CA GLY A 43 18.59 -7.67 -0.27
C GLY A 43 19.32 -8.21 -1.51
N LEU A 44 18.76 -8.02 -2.70
CA LEU A 44 19.41 -8.39 -3.96
C LEU A 44 20.50 -7.38 -4.32
N VAL A 45 21.71 -7.86 -4.58
CA VAL A 45 22.89 -7.02 -4.83
C VAL A 45 23.55 -7.42 -6.15
N PHE A 46 23.64 -6.50 -7.10
CA PHE A 46 24.24 -6.76 -8.42
C PHE A 46 25.76 -6.60 -8.43
N GLN A 47 26.33 -5.92 -7.43
CA GLN A 47 27.74 -5.59 -7.33
C GLN A 47 28.57 -6.64 -6.56
N ARG A 48 27.94 -7.71 -6.06
CA ARG A 48 28.60 -8.75 -5.24
C ARG A 48 28.15 -10.15 -5.64
N ASP A 49 28.98 -11.16 -5.38
CA ASP A 49 28.73 -12.57 -5.72
C ASP A 49 28.58 -13.49 -4.49
N ASP A 50 28.23 -12.92 -3.33
CA ASP A 50 28.17 -13.67 -2.08
C ASP A 50 26.75 -13.74 -1.53
N VAL A 51 26.45 -14.82 -0.81
CA VAL A 51 25.26 -14.91 0.05
C VAL A 51 25.68 -14.67 1.50
N PHE A 52 25.01 -13.75 2.19
CA PHE A 52 25.20 -13.46 3.61
C PHE A 52 23.87 -13.61 4.35
N VAL A 53 23.90 -14.26 5.51
CA VAL A 53 22.73 -14.42 6.39
C VAL A 53 23.11 -14.37 7.87
N PHE A 54 22.18 -13.99 8.73
CA PHE A 54 22.39 -14.06 10.17
C PHE A 54 22.34 -15.50 10.70
N GLY A 55 23.31 -15.85 11.55
CA GLY A 55 23.35 -17.13 12.27
C GLY A 55 22.70 -17.05 13.65
N PRO A 56 22.61 -18.19 14.39
CA PRO A 56 21.91 -18.26 15.67
C PRO A 56 22.46 -17.30 16.74
N ALA A 57 23.74 -16.94 16.63
CA ALA A 57 24.38 -15.94 17.50
C ALA A 57 23.78 -14.54 17.37
N CYS A 58 23.05 -14.26 16.28
CA CYS A 58 22.44 -12.97 15.97
C CYS A 58 20.92 -12.98 16.13
N LYS A 59 20.36 -13.98 16.83
CA LYS A 59 18.91 -14.15 16.97
C LYS A 59 18.23 -13.04 17.77
N ASP A 60 18.94 -12.55 18.80
CA ASP A 60 18.41 -11.55 19.70
C ASP A 60 18.78 -10.14 19.21
N ALA A 61 17.83 -9.21 19.33
CA ALA A 61 18.09 -7.80 19.07
C ALA A 61 19.28 -7.29 19.90
N ASP A 62 20.01 -6.32 19.35
CA ASP A 62 21.24 -5.72 19.88
C ASP A 62 22.44 -6.68 19.98
N THR A 63 22.36 -7.89 19.42
CA THR A 63 23.50 -8.81 19.36
C THR A 63 24.35 -8.61 18.12
N CYS A 64 23.71 -8.46 16.96
CA CYS A 64 24.37 -8.19 15.68
C CYS A 64 23.77 -6.99 14.96
N THR A 65 22.45 -6.81 15.05
CA THR A 65 21.73 -5.63 14.58
C THR A 65 20.82 -5.12 15.69
N THR A 66 20.26 -3.93 15.52
CA THR A 66 19.27 -3.34 16.45
C THR A 66 17.88 -3.96 16.33
N ARG A 67 17.69 -4.96 15.44
CA ARG A 67 16.38 -5.56 15.12
C ARG A 67 16.44 -7.09 15.22
N TYR A 68 15.26 -7.70 15.28
CA TYR A 68 15.14 -9.15 15.15
C TYR A 68 15.25 -9.58 13.68
N HIS A 69 15.96 -10.68 13.44
CA HIS A 69 16.13 -11.28 12.12
C HIS A 69 15.83 -12.77 12.12
N SER A 70 15.42 -13.28 10.96
CA SER A 70 15.41 -14.72 10.72
C SER A 70 16.84 -15.23 10.67
N VAL A 71 17.15 -16.26 11.45
CA VAL A 71 18.50 -16.82 11.55
C VAL A 71 18.56 -18.22 10.96
N TYR A 72 19.60 -18.48 10.17
CA TYR A 72 19.89 -19.80 9.62
C TYR A 72 20.91 -20.53 10.50
N ASP A 73 20.56 -21.71 11.01
CA ASP A 73 21.48 -22.59 11.76
C ASP A 73 22.17 -23.61 10.82
N PRO A 74 23.44 -23.39 10.44
CA PRO A 74 24.14 -24.30 9.55
C PRO A 74 24.42 -25.67 10.18
N SER A 75 24.29 -25.85 11.51
CA SER A 75 24.68 -27.08 12.22
C SER A 75 23.93 -28.34 11.78
N LYS A 76 22.77 -28.15 11.14
CA LYS A 76 21.90 -29.22 10.63
C LYS A 76 22.26 -29.65 9.21
N ASP A 77 22.71 -28.71 8.39
CA ASP A 77 22.96 -28.90 6.97
C ASP A 77 24.44 -29.17 6.67
N SER A 78 25.37 -28.42 7.28
CA SER A 78 26.80 -28.59 7.11
C SER A 78 27.59 -28.33 8.39
N LYS A 79 28.46 -29.27 8.78
CA LYS A 79 29.28 -29.15 10.00
C LYS A 79 30.65 -28.51 9.77
N ASN A 80 31.06 -28.33 8.52
CA ASN A 80 32.40 -27.90 8.18
C ASN A 80 32.40 -26.44 7.73
N VAL A 81 33.05 -25.60 8.53
CA VAL A 81 33.34 -24.22 8.15
C VAL A 81 34.47 -24.23 7.12
N SER A 82 34.20 -23.79 5.90
CA SER A 82 35.19 -23.75 4.82
C SER A 82 36.14 -22.56 4.96
N LYS A 83 35.61 -21.42 5.41
CA LYS A 83 36.35 -20.18 5.61
C LYS A 83 35.77 -19.37 6.76
N LYS A 84 36.61 -18.61 7.46
CA LYS A 84 36.17 -17.55 8.37
C LYS A 84 36.71 -16.22 7.89
N GLY A 85 35.97 -15.15 8.14
CA GLY A 85 36.38 -13.82 7.72
C GLY A 85 35.47 -12.76 8.31
N ASN A 86 35.69 -11.52 7.85
CA ASN A 86 34.91 -10.36 8.28
C ASN A 86 34.29 -9.68 7.06
N PHE A 87 33.08 -9.15 7.21
CA PHE A 87 32.38 -8.33 6.23
C PHE A 87 31.84 -7.08 6.90
N GLY A 88 32.47 -5.93 6.64
CA GLY A 88 32.17 -4.70 7.37
C GLY A 88 32.33 -4.92 8.89
N PRO A 89 31.29 -4.64 9.71
CA PRO A 89 31.35 -4.87 11.15
C PRO A 89 31.17 -6.35 11.55
N TYR A 90 30.77 -7.22 10.63
CA TYR A 90 30.36 -8.59 10.92
C TYR A 90 31.51 -9.59 10.84
N GLU A 91 31.53 -10.54 11.78
CA GLU A 91 32.31 -11.79 11.67
C GLU A 91 31.44 -12.88 11.05
N TYR A 92 31.99 -13.67 10.14
CA TYR A 92 31.25 -14.76 9.49
C TYR A 92 32.04 -16.05 9.41
N SER A 93 31.29 -17.16 9.34
CA SER A 93 31.77 -18.48 8.94
C SER A 93 31.07 -18.88 7.65
N GLN A 94 31.84 -19.20 6.61
CA GLN A 94 31.36 -19.69 5.34
C GLN A 94 31.12 -21.19 5.41
N TYR A 95 30.00 -21.62 4.85
CA TYR A 95 29.62 -23.01 4.69
C TYR A 95 29.37 -23.25 3.21
N ASP A 96 30.09 -24.21 2.63
CA ASP A 96 29.92 -24.59 1.23
C ASP A 96 28.79 -25.60 1.06
N ASP A 97 28.29 -25.68 -0.16
CA ASP A 97 27.24 -26.61 -0.59
C ASP A 97 25.94 -26.54 0.23
N VAL A 98 25.63 -25.36 0.76
CA VAL A 98 24.35 -25.10 1.42
C VAL A 98 23.26 -24.97 0.36
N GLN A 99 22.20 -25.75 0.49
CA GLN A 99 21.06 -25.68 -0.42
C GLN A 99 20.35 -24.34 -0.27
N VAL A 100 20.29 -23.58 -1.37
CA VAL A 100 19.55 -22.31 -1.45
C VAL A 100 18.48 -22.45 -2.52
N ALA A 101 17.28 -21.97 -2.22
CA ALA A 101 16.12 -22.04 -3.09
C ALA A 101 15.52 -20.65 -3.36
N ILE A 102 15.43 -20.30 -4.65
CA ILE A 102 14.74 -19.12 -5.14
C ILE A 102 13.54 -19.62 -5.96
N GLY A 103 12.37 -19.64 -5.32
CA GLY A 103 11.19 -20.29 -5.90
C GLY A 103 11.44 -21.79 -6.03
N ASP A 104 11.21 -22.33 -7.22
CA ASP A 104 11.46 -23.75 -7.49
C ASP A 104 12.91 -24.06 -7.89
N VAL A 105 13.75 -23.05 -8.14
CA VAL A 105 15.19 -23.27 -8.41
C VAL A 105 15.92 -23.55 -7.12
N LYS A 106 16.53 -24.73 -7.04
CA LYS A 106 17.35 -25.16 -5.91
C LYS A 106 18.79 -25.38 -6.37
N THR A 107 19.73 -24.66 -5.76
CA THR A 107 21.16 -24.82 -6.05
C THR A 107 22.03 -24.82 -4.78
N PRO A 108 23.09 -25.63 -4.72
CA PRO A 108 24.08 -25.56 -3.65
C PRO A 108 24.98 -24.32 -3.80
N LEU A 109 24.97 -23.43 -2.81
CA LEU A 109 25.77 -22.21 -2.76
C LEU A 109 26.71 -22.19 -1.55
N SER A 110 27.74 -21.37 -1.63
CA SER A 110 28.55 -21.01 -0.45
C SER A 110 27.84 -19.89 0.30
N VAL A 111 27.42 -20.15 1.54
CA VAL A 111 26.66 -19.20 2.37
C VAL A 111 27.55 -18.71 3.52
N ASN A 112 27.70 -17.40 3.63
CA ASN A 112 28.42 -16.75 4.72
C ASN A 112 27.44 -16.48 5.87
N VAL A 113 27.56 -17.25 6.95
CA VAL A 113 26.71 -17.11 8.14
C VAL A 113 27.38 -16.17 9.12
N ILE A 114 26.73 -15.05 9.43
CA ILE A 114 27.20 -14.07 10.39
C ILE A 114 27.12 -14.67 11.79
N THR A 115 28.24 -14.67 12.50
CA THR A 115 28.39 -15.28 13.83
C THR A 115 28.56 -14.26 14.94
N GLY A 116 28.63 -12.97 14.60
CA GLY A 116 28.77 -11.90 15.58
C GLY A 116 29.30 -10.60 14.97
N LEU A 117 29.68 -9.67 15.85
CA LEU A 117 30.29 -8.40 15.50
C LEU A 117 31.78 -8.39 15.86
N THR A 118 32.60 -7.81 15.00
CA THR A 118 34.00 -7.50 15.26
C THR A 118 34.18 -6.56 16.45
N LYS A 119 33.20 -5.67 16.70
CA LYS A 119 33.06 -4.81 17.89
C LYS A 119 31.58 -4.57 18.21
N LYS A 120 31.18 -4.68 19.48
CA LYS A 120 29.79 -4.50 19.95
C LYS A 120 29.18 -3.12 19.62
N GLU A 121 30.00 -2.09 19.49
CA GLU A 121 29.58 -0.71 19.23
C GLU A 121 29.09 -0.48 17.79
N ASN A 122 29.23 -1.48 16.90
CA ASN A 122 28.96 -1.37 15.47
C ASN A 122 27.63 -2.01 15.03
N SER A 123 26.68 -2.21 15.95
CA SER A 123 25.35 -2.70 15.59
C SER A 123 24.71 -1.74 14.56
N THR A 124 24.33 -2.26 13.40
CA THR A 124 23.68 -1.49 12.33
C THR A 124 22.17 -1.72 12.35
N ASP A 125 21.41 -0.72 11.88
CA ASP A 125 19.95 -0.79 11.72
C ASP A 125 19.59 -1.42 10.37
N ASP A 126 20.06 -2.64 10.14
CA ASP A 126 19.75 -3.36 8.90
C ASP A 126 18.31 -3.90 8.96
N SER A 127 17.51 -3.64 7.93
CA SER A 127 16.10 -4.03 7.86
C SER A 127 15.86 -5.41 7.23
N VAL A 128 16.92 -6.08 6.78
CA VAL A 128 16.90 -7.35 6.04
C VAL A 128 17.78 -8.40 6.73
N ASP A 129 17.44 -9.68 6.56
CA ASP A 129 18.13 -10.82 7.20
C ASP A 129 19.49 -11.15 6.57
N GLY A 130 19.90 -10.38 5.56
CA GLY A 130 21.17 -10.55 4.86
C GLY A 130 21.14 -10.03 3.42
N SER A 131 22.00 -10.58 2.57
CA SER A 131 22.10 -10.19 1.15
C SER A 131 22.32 -11.38 0.23
N LEU A 132 21.77 -11.28 -0.98
CA LEU A 132 21.95 -12.20 -2.08
C LEU A 132 22.69 -11.48 -3.21
N GLY A 133 23.97 -11.77 -3.34
CA GLY A 133 24.81 -11.27 -4.43
C GLY A 133 24.60 -12.06 -5.72
N VAL A 134 24.37 -11.37 -6.83
CA VAL A 134 24.20 -11.95 -8.17
C VAL A 134 25.10 -11.29 -9.23
N SER A 135 26.24 -10.74 -8.82
CA SER A 135 27.21 -10.16 -9.76
C SER A 135 27.81 -11.20 -10.70
N ILE A 136 28.38 -10.71 -11.80
CA ILE A 136 29.22 -11.53 -12.65
C ILE A 136 30.52 -11.81 -11.87
N ALA A 137 30.81 -13.07 -11.53
CA ALA A 137 32.14 -13.44 -11.06
C ALA A 137 32.80 -14.37 -12.07
N GLN A 138 34.13 -14.32 -12.12
CA GLN A 138 34.89 -15.14 -13.06
C GLN A 138 34.84 -16.62 -12.64
N GLY A 139 34.11 -17.43 -13.39
CA GLY A 139 34.07 -18.89 -13.27
C GLY A 139 32.66 -19.46 -13.02
N GLU A 140 32.50 -20.77 -13.26
CA GLU A 140 31.21 -21.48 -13.16
C GLU A 140 30.64 -21.55 -11.73
N ASN A 141 31.42 -21.15 -10.72
CA ASN A 141 31.07 -21.25 -9.31
C ASN A 141 30.42 -20.00 -8.71
N SER A 142 30.16 -18.96 -9.52
CA SER A 142 29.48 -17.76 -9.03
C SER A 142 28.03 -18.04 -8.61
N THR A 143 27.50 -17.26 -7.69
CA THR A 143 26.09 -17.37 -7.23
C THR A 143 25.14 -17.26 -8.42
N PHE A 144 25.34 -16.27 -9.29
CA PHE A 144 24.57 -16.12 -10.53
C PHE A 144 24.68 -17.36 -11.44
N SER A 145 25.90 -17.82 -11.73
CA SER A 145 26.14 -18.93 -12.66
C SER A 145 25.49 -20.23 -12.16
N LYS A 146 25.60 -20.49 -10.85
CA LYS A 146 24.97 -21.65 -10.21
C LYS A 146 23.45 -21.57 -10.26
N LEU A 147 22.86 -20.40 -10.00
CA LEU A 147 21.41 -20.18 -10.08
C LEU A 147 20.86 -20.46 -11.48
N VAL A 148 21.47 -19.90 -12.53
CA VAL A 148 20.98 -20.10 -13.91
C VAL A 148 21.26 -21.52 -14.41
N SER A 149 22.38 -22.13 -14.02
CA SER A 149 22.75 -23.50 -14.42
C SER A 149 21.85 -24.57 -13.78
N ALA A 150 21.35 -24.32 -12.56
CA ALA A 150 20.46 -25.25 -11.86
C ALA A 150 19.11 -25.48 -12.58
N ASN A 151 18.70 -24.57 -13.47
CA ASN A 151 17.45 -24.70 -14.23
C ASN A 151 17.62 -25.38 -15.61
N GLY A 152 18.69 -26.15 -15.83
CA GLY A 152 18.70 -27.18 -16.88
C GLY A 152 18.88 -26.74 -18.34
N ASN A 153 19.52 -25.57 -18.58
CA ASN A 153 20.15 -25.07 -19.84
C ASN A 153 19.99 -23.54 -20.02
N SER A 154 19.38 -22.87 -19.07
CA SER A 154 19.08 -21.45 -19.20
C SER A 154 20.29 -20.56 -18.88
N SER A 155 20.43 -19.47 -19.62
CA SER A 155 21.63 -18.59 -19.56
C SER A 155 21.35 -17.19 -18.98
N TYR A 156 20.17 -16.96 -18.40
CA TYR A 156 19.77 -15.63 -17.97
C TYR A 156 18.84 -15.64 -16.74
N MET A 157 18.91 -14.53 -16.00
CA MET A 157 17.99 -14.16 -14.94
C MET A 157 17.26 -12.90 -15.41
N LEU A 158 15.93 -12.95 -15.47
CA LEU A 158 15.11 -11.78 -15.74
C LEU A 158 14.78 -11.08 -14.43
N VAL A 159 15.02 -9.77 -14.39
CA VAL A 159 14.61 -8.90 -13.30
C VAL A 159 13.58 -7.94 -13.85
N ILE A 160 12.33 -8.14 -13.45
CA ILE A 160 11.19 -7.35 -13.89
C ILE A 160 10.84 -6.41 -12.75
N GLY A 161 11.02 -5.11 -12.98
CA GLY A 161 10.66 -4.10 -12.00
C GLY A 161 9.15 -4.07 -11.72
N GLY A 162 8.79 -3.49 -10.57
CA GLY A 162 7.41 -3.23 -10.22
C GLY A 162 6.69 -2.41 -11.30
N ASN A 163 5.38 -2.59 -11.42
CA ASN A 163 4.61 -1.93 -12.48
C ASN A 163 4.45 -0.43 -12.17
N PRO A 164 5.08 0.47 -12.95
CA PRO A 164 5.06 1.90 -12.68
C PRO A 164 3.66 2.50 -12.88
N TYR A 165 2.84 1.90 -13.76
CA TYR A 165 1.46 2.36 -13.99
C TYR A 165 0.53 2.06 -12.82
N THR A 166 0.84 1.04 -12.03
CA THR A 166 0.08 0.69 -10.82
C THR A 166 0.81 1.08 -9.55
N LYS A 167 1.96 1.79 -9.65
CA LYS A 167 2.90 2.09 -8.54
C LYS A 167 3.15 0.87 -7.64
N SER A 168 3.14 -0.33 -8.24
CA SER A 168 3.37 -1.54 -7.48
C SER A 168 4.87 -1.70 -7.34
N SER A 169 5.33 -1.84 -6.10
CA SER A 169 6.70 -2.20 -5.80
C SER A 169 6.95 -3.70 -5.95
N LYS A 170 6.01 -4.48 -6.50
CA LYS A 170 6.20 -5.92 -6.70
C LYS A 170 6.89 -6.19 -8.02
N GLY A 171 8.20 -6.40 -7.96
CA GLY A 171 8.96 -6.94 -9.06
C GLY A 171 8.89 -8.47 -9.10
N LYS A 172 9.37 -9.05 -10.20
CA LYS A 172 9.52 -10.50 -10.37
C LYS A 172 10.93 -10.84 -10.83
N ILE A 173 11.51 -11.88 -10.23
CA ILE A 173 12.71 -12.54 -10.73
C ILE A 173 12.28 -13.84 -11.39
N VAL A 174 12.70 -14.06 -12.63
CA VAL A 174 12.50 -15.32 -13.35
C VAL A 174 13.86 -15.88 -13.71
N ILE A 175 14.12 -17.11 -13.29
CA ILE A 175 15.38 -17.79 -13.62
C ILE A 175 15.09 -18.72 -14.79
N GLY A 176 15.65 -18.38 -15.95
CA GLY A 176 15.82 -19.31 -17.04
C GLY A 176 14.66 -19.56 -18.01
N GLU A 177 13.57 -18.81 -17.91
CA GLU A 177 12.55 -18.74 -18.97
C GLU A 177 12.25 -17.29 -19.34
N GLU A 178 12.02 -17.02 -20.63
CA GLU A 178 11.78 -15.68 -21.14
C GLU A 178 10.30 -15.35 -20.91
N ASP A 179 10.00 -14.39 -20.03
CA ASP A 179 8.63 -13.89 -19.87
C ASP A 179 8.31 -12.86 -20.95
N ASN A 180 7.96 -13.36 -22.14
CA ASN A 180 7.53 -12.54 -23.28
C ASN A 180 6.15 -11.88 -23.08
N VAL A 181 5.47 -12.15 -21.96
CA VAL A 181 4.19 -11.50 -21.61
C VAL A 181 4.44 -10.23 -20.81
N ALA A 182 5.41 -10.25 -19.89
CA ALA A 182 5.78 -9.11 -19.06
C ALA A 182 6.82 -8.18 -19.72
N CYS A 183 7.65 -8.69 -20.63
CA CYS A 183 8.70 -7.92 -21.29
C CYS A 183 8.46 -7.80 -22.80
N GLY A 184 8.78 -6.62 -23.36
CA GLY A 184 8.89 -6.42 -24.80
C GLY A 184 10.15 -7.07 -25.39
N THR A 185 10.46 -6.79 -26.67
CA THR A 185 11.64 -7.34 -27.34
C THR A 185 12.93 -6.98 -26.60
N PHE A 186 13.70 -8.00 -26.21
CA PHE A 186 15.00 -7.81 -25.55
C PHE A 186 16.07 -7.25 -26.49
N VAL A 187 16.92 -6.41 -25.92
CA VAL A 187 18.08 -5.83 -26.58
C VAL A 187 19.31 -6.18 -25.77
N SER A 188 20.12 -7.08 -26.30
CA SER A 188 21.35 -7.52 -25.61
C SER A 188 22.49 -6.53 -25.85
N VAL A 189 23.21 -6.19 -24.78
CA VAL A 189 24.46 -5.42 -24.82
C VAL A 189 25.54 -6.19 -24.07
N ASN A 190 26.80 -5.96 -24.43
CA ASN A 190 27.92 -6.54 -23.70
C ASN A 190 28.23 -5.66 -22.49
N THR A 191 28.60 -6.29 -21.38
CA THR A 191 29.12 -5.57 -20.22
C THR A 191 30.50 -4.97 -20.52
N GLU A 192 30.85 -3.91 -19.80
CA GLU A 192 32.16 -3.26 -19.92
C GLU A 192 33.27 -4.13 -19.31
N THR A 193 32.95 -4.89 -18.27
CA THR A 193 33.87 -5.81 -17.62
C THR A 193 33.24 -7.20 -17.48
N ALA A 194 34.08 -8.21 -17.25
CA ALA A 194 33.63 -9.58 -17.01
C ALA A 194 33.21 -9.82 -15.54
N THR A 195 33.08 -8.77 -14.73
CA THR A 195 32.83 -8.89 -13.29
C THR A 195 31.71 -7.99 -12.77
N ASP A 196 31.04 -7.25 -13.66
CA ASP A 196 30.06 -6.25 -13.25
C ASP A 196 28.94 -6.11 -14.29
N TRP A 197 27.72 -5.82 -13.85
CA TRP A 197 26.55 -5.62 -14.70
C TRP A 197 26.50 -4.20 -15.29
N ALA A 198 27.67 -3.64 -15.58
CA ALA A 198 27.84 -2.31 -16.11
C ALA A 198 28.03 -2.34 -17.64
N PHE A 199 27.45 -1.40 -18.37
CA PHE A 199 27.59 -1.29 -19.82
C PHE A 199 27.69 0.17 -20.31
N LYS A 200 28.25 0.36 -21.51
CA LYS A 200 28.35 1.69 -22.12
C LYS A 200 27.09 2.05 -22.89
N ALA A 201 26.60 3.26 -22.67
CA ALA A 201 25.47 3.84 -23.39
C ALA A 201 25.70 5.32 -23.66
N LYS A 202 24.90 5.88 -24.57
CA LYS A 202 24.81 7.34 -24.73
C LYS A 202 23.67 7.86 -23.88
N ALA A 203 23.98 8.72 -22.93
CA ALA A 203 22.99 9.45 -22.15
C ALA A 203 22.93 10.91 -22.63
N THR A 204 21.74 11.42 -22.85
CA THR A 204 21.51 12.83 -23.17
C THR A 204 21.09 13.55 -21.90
N PHE A 205 21.94 14.46 -21.45
CA PHE A 205 21.64 15.40 -20.38
C PHE A 205 21.29 16.74 -21.02
N GLU A 206 20.06 17.20 -20.86
CA GLU A 206 19.52 18.40 -21.50
C GLU A 206 19.58 18.40 -23.05
N LYS A 207 20.73 18.77 -23.62
CA LYS A 207 21.03 18.78 -25.07
C LYS A 207 22.37 18.14 -25.41
N ASP A 208 23.13 17.70 -24.41
CA ASP A 208 24.47 17.17 -24.57
C ASP A 208 24.44 15.63 -24.47
N PRO A 209 24.50 14.91 -25.60
CA PRO A 209 24.73 13.48 -25.58
C PRO A 209 26.18 13.20 -25.17
N ILE A 210 26.36 12.38 -24.15
CA ILE A 210 27.68 11.95 -23.66
C ILE A 210 27.69 10.44 -23.45
N ASP A 211 28.87 9.85 -23.61
CA ASP A 211 29.07 8.44 -23.30
C ASP A 211 29.15 8.26 -21.78
N VAL A 212 28.37 7.31 -21.27
CA VAL A 212 28.29 6.97 -19.85
C VAL A 212 28.41 5.46 -19.66
N THR A 213 28.85 5.05 -18.48
CA THR A 213 28.71 3.68 -17.99
C THR A 213 27.49 3.63 -17.08
N VAL A 214 26.59 2.70 -17.36
CA VAL A 214 25.34 2.47 -16.62
C VAL A 214 25.48 1.18 -15.83
N ASP A 215 25.15 1.23 -14.55
CA ASP A 215 25.04 0.08 -13.64
C ASP A 215 23.65 0.08 -12.98
N PHE A 216 23.23 -1.08 -12.47
CA PHE A 216 21.93 -1.30 -11.86
C PHE A 216 22.06 -1.53 -10.35
N ALA A 217 21.22 -0.82 -9.58
CA ALA A 217 21.11 -1.00 -8.14
C ALA A 217 19.66 -0.74 -7.70
N PHE A 218 19.27 -1.33 -6.58
CA PHE A 218 18.03 -0.98 -5.86
C PHE A 218 18.25 0.16 -4.85
N GLN A 219 19.27 1.00 -5.10
CA GLN A 219 19.59 2.17 -4.29
C GLN A 219 19.12 3.44 -4.99
N ASN A 220 19.15 4.56 -4.27
CA ASN A 220 18.92 5.88 -4.84
C ASN A 220 19.80 6.11 -6.07
N LEU A 221 19.22 6.73 -7.10
CA LEU A 221 19.93 7.12 -8.31
C LEU A 221 21.19 7.92 -7.96
N ALA A 222 22.34 7.44 -8.42
CA ALA A 222 23.63 8.03 -8.15
C ALA A 222 24.35 8.38 -9.46
N PHE A 223 24.93 9.58 -9.48
CA PHE A 223 25.79 10.03 -10.57
C PHE A 223 27.25 10.06 -10.12
N SER A 224 28.15 9.73 -11.04
CA SER A 224 29.58 9.94 -10.79
C SER A 224 29.85 11.43 -10.56
N LYS A 225 30.89 11.72 -9.78
CA LYS A 225 31.32 13.09 -9.47
C LYS A 225 31.44 13.98 -10.72
N ASN A 226 31.97 13.43 -11.81
CA ASN A 226 32.13 14.17 -13.07
C ASN A 226 30.80 14.58 -13.70
N ILE A 227 29.79 13.72 -13.66
CA ILE A 227 28.44 14.02 -14.16
C ILE A 227 27.77 15.04 -13.24
N THR A 228 27.85 14.83 -11.93
CA THR A 228 27.31 15.76 -10.92
C THR A 228 27.94 17.15 -11.05
N GLU A 229 29.26 17.26 -11.15
CA GLU A 229 29.94 18.56 -11.31
C GLU A 229 29.69 19.21 -12.66
N ARG A 230 29.42 18.43 -13.71
CA ARG A 230 29.15 18.96 -15.04
C ARG A 230 27.72 19.50 -15.18
N PHE A 231 26.73 18.78 -14.69
CA PHE A 231 25.31 19.08 -14.92
C PHE A 231 24.54 19.51 -13.66
N TYR A 232 25.03 19.17 -12.46
CA TYR A 232 24.29 19.32 -11.20
C TYR A 232 25.11 20.05 -10.13
N LYS A 233 25.59 21.27 -10.45
CA LYS A 233 26.51 22.08 -9.63
C LYS A 233 25.94 22.66 -8.34
N SER A 234 24.62 22.63 -8.14
CA SER A 234 23.96 23.23 -6.97
C SER A 234 23.04 22.22 -6.31
N ASN A 235 23.22 22.01 -5.00
CA ASN A 235 22.32 21.20 -4.17
C ASN A 235 20.94 21.86 -4.00
N ASN A 236 20.81 23.15 -4.36
CA ASN A 236 19.57 23.92 -4.31
C ASN A 236 19.33 24.56 -5.68
N ILE A 237 18.48 23.94 -6.49
CA ILE A 237 18.00 24.55 -7.75
C ILE A 237 16.72 25.33 -7.47
N LYS A 238 16.51 26.47 -8.14
CA LYS A 238 15.25 27.23 -8.00
C LYS A 238 14.18 26.56 -8.86
N GLN A 239 12.90 26.76 -8.53
CA GLN A 239 11.77 26.21 -9.33
C GLN A 239 11.90 26.52 -10.83
N LYS A 240 12.30 27.74 -11.16
CA LYS A 240 12.51 28.15 -12.56
C LYS A 240 13.56 27.29 -13.27
N ASP A 241 14.64 26.94 -12.57
CA ASP A 241 15.71 26.12 -13.11
C ASP A 241 15.26 24.64 -13.20
N TYR A 242 14.39 24.17 -12.29
CA TYR A 242 13.75 22.85 -12.35
C TYR A 242 12.78 22.68 -13.54
N ASP A 243 11.97 23.70 -13.82
CA ASP A 243 11.01 23.67 -14.92
C ASP A 243 11.72 23.58 -16.29
N GLU A 244 12.95 24.09 -16.38
CA GLU A 244 13.81 24.03 -17.56
C GLU A 244 14.59 22.71 -17.68
N LEU A 245 14.65 21.89 -16.62
CA LEU A 245 15.27 20.57 -16.67
C LEU A 245 14.51 19.62 -17.59
N LYS A 246 15.28 18.77 -18.26
CA LYS A 246 14.77 17.71 -19.11
C LYS A 246 15.06 16.35 -18.51
N ASP A 247 14.21 15.40 -18.88
CA ASP A 247 14.47 13.99 -18.60
C ASP A 247 15.81 13.57 -19.19
N ILE A 248 16.51 12.69 -18.47
CA ILE A 248 17.72 12.07 -18.98
C ILE A 248 17.27 10.87 -19.80
N THR A 249 17.72 10.82 -21.05
CA THR A 249 17.45 9.67 -21.92
C THR A 249 18.74 8.89 -22.12
N ILE A 250 18.69 7.58 -21.91
CA ILE A 250 19.78 6.65 -22.13
C ILE A 250 19.41 5.78 -23.33
N GLN A 251 20.17 5.93 -24.41
CA GLN A 251 19.94 5.17 -25.63
C GLN A 251 20.72 3.85 -25.59
N VAL A 252 19.98 2.74 -25.62
CA VAL A 252 20.50 1.38 -25.65
C VAL A 252 20.05 0.70 -26.95
N LYS A 253 20.89 0.79 -27.98
CA LYS A 253 20.54 0.41 -29.37
C LYS A 253 19.21 1.08 -29.79
N ASN A 254 18.14 0.30 -29.98
CA ASN A 254 16.81 0.74 -30.38
C ASN A 254 15.85 1.00 -29.21
N ILE A 255 16.28 0.80 -27.96
CA ILE A 255 15.51 1.14 -26.75
C ILE A 255 16.01 2.47 -26.19
N THR A 256 15.06 3.33 -25.80
CA THR A 256 15.34 4.54 -25.03
C THR A 256 14.83 4.33 -23.62
N MET A 257 15.75 4.33 -22.65
CA MET A 257 15.41 4.39 -21.24
C MET A 257 15.31 5.85 -20.81
N THR A 258 14.31 6.20 -20.01
CA THR A 258 14.10 7.57 -19.56
C THR A 258 14.13 7.63 -18.05
N ILE A 259 15.05 8.43 -17.51
CA ILE A 259 15.04 8.85 -16.10
C ILE A 259 14.31 10.19 -16.08
N THR A 260 13.11 10.20 -15.50
CA THR A 260 12.30 11.41 -15.43
C THR A 260 12.93 12.42 -14.49
N LYS A 261 12.76 13.71 -14.79
CA LYS A 261 13.28 14.78 -13.94
C LYS A 261 12.75 14.76 -12.50
N ASP A 262 11.55 14.19 -12.31
CA ASP A 262 10.93 14.05 -10.99
C ASP A 262 11.74 13.09 -10.08
N LEU A 263 12.34 12.03 -10.66
CA LEU A 263 13.24 11.10 -9.93
C LEU A 263 14.59 11.73 -9.56
N LEU A 264 14.99 12.84 -10.19
CA LEU A 264 16.28 13.51 -9.92
C LEU A 264 16.24 14.42 -8.69
N TYR A 265 15.07 14.93 -8.29
CA TYR A 265 14.93 16.02 -7.32
C TYR A 265 13.86 15.80 -6.24
N GLU A 266 13.41 14.56 -6.06
CA GLU A 266 12.36 14.14 -5.12
C GLU A 266 12.60 14.60 -3.65
N LYS A 267 13.84 14.97 -3.29
CA LYS A 267 14.20 15.43 -1.94
C LYS A 267 14.10 16.94 -1.66
N TYR A 268 13.93 17.81 -2.66
CA TYR A 268 14.03 19.28 -2.46
C TYR A 268 12.77 20.11 -2.76
N PHE A 269 11.74 19.58 -3.46
CA PHE A 269 10.64 20.41 -3.98
C PHE A 269 9.28 20.31 -3.29
N ASN A 270 9.17 19.63 -2.14
CA ASN A 270 7.96 19.74 -1.30
C ASN A 270 7.78 21.13 -0.64
N ALA A 271 8.66 22.10 -0.91
CA ALA A 271 8.61 23.43 -0.31
C ALA A 271 8.17 24.57 -1.27
N SER A 272 7.94 24.38 -2.57
CA SER A 272 7.61 25.53 -3.45
C SER A 272 6.85 25.19 -4.74
N ARG A 273 5.52 25.42 -4.74
CA ARG A 273 4.64 25.75 -5.89
C ARG A 273 4.39 24.65 -6.94
N ARG A 274 3.17 24.11 -7.10
CA ARG A 274 1.94 24.72 -7.67
C ARG A 274 2.17 25.62 -8.91
N HIS A 275 1.64 25.13 -10.04
CA HIS A 275 1.35 25.82 -11.32
C HIS A 275 2.49 26.00 -12.34
N SER A 276 2.48 25.18 -13.40
CA SER A 276 2.20 25.68 -14.76
C SER A 276 1.82 24.55 -15.73
N THR A 277 0.87 24.88 -16.60
CA THR A 277 0.20 24.08 -17.66
C THR A 277 1.11 23.72 -18.84
N LEU A 278 0.85 22.59 -19.51
CA LEU A 278 1.02 22.46 -20.98
C LEU A 278 0.03 21.44 -21.59
N LYS A 279 -0.82 21.96 -22.51
CA LYS A 279 -1.39 21.30 -23.70
C LYS A 279 -0.22 20.87 -24.63
N GLU A 280 -0.27 19.94 -25.58
CA GLU A 280 -1.17 19.46 -26.65
C GLU A 280 -0.48 18.13 -27.10
N ASP A 281 -1.06 17.10 -27.74
CA ASP A 281 -1.79 17.11 -29.00
C ASP A 281 -2.32 15.71 -29.32
N ALA A 282 -3.47 15.67 -30.01
CA ALA A 282 -4.15 14.48 -30.46
C ALA A 282 -3.65 14.00 -31.83
N GLY A 283 -3.60 12.68 -32.04
CA GLY A 283 -3.18 12.07 -33.30
C GLY A 283 -3.89 10.75 -33.62
N THR A 284 -5.14 10.85 -34.06
CA THR A 284 -5.88 9.93 -34.95
C THR A 284 -6.30 8.51 -34.50
N MET A 285 -7.63 8.43 -34.33
CA MET A 285 -8.57 7.32 -34.32
C MET A 285 -8.40 6.28 -35.45
N ARG A 286 -8.54 4.99 -35.13
CA ARG A 286 -9.38 4.04 -35.89
C ARG A 286 -10.10 3.07 -34.93
N PHE A 287 -11.43 3.19 -34.94
CA PHE A 287 -12.41 2.27 -34.38
C PHE A 287 -12.42 0.93 -35.12
N LEU A 288 -12.49 -0.18 -34.39
CA LEU A 288 -13.40 -1.29 -34.73
C LEU A 288 -13.71 -2.19 -33.53
N SER A 289 -15.00 -2.51 -33.43
CA SER A 289 -15.78 -3.10 -32.35
C SER A 289 -15.28 -4.38 -31.67
N VAL A 290 -15.40 -4.37 -30.34
CA VAL A 290 -16.17 -5.30 -29.47
C VAL A 290 -15.97 -6.80 -29.66
N CYS A 291 -15.34 -7.42 -28.66
CA CYS A 291 -15.89 -8.58 -27.97
C CYS A 291 -15.74 -8.37 -26.46
N PHE A 292 -16.87 -8.18 -25.77
CA PHE A 292 -16.96 -8.24 -24.32
C PHE A 292 -16.50 -9.62 -23.85
N LEU A 293 -15.37 -9.68 -23.15
CA LEU A 293 -15.13 -10.71 -22.14
C LEU A 293 -14.86 -9.97 -20.83
N VAL A 294 -15.89 -9.90 -20.00
CA VAL A 294 -15.77 -9.58 -18.58
C VAL A 294 -14.99 -10.74 -17.96
N LEU A 295 -13.66 -10.68 -17.97
CA LEU A 295 -12.89 -11.40 -16.96
C LEU A 295 -13.09 -10.63 -15.66
N ALA A 296 -13.93 -11.16 -14.78
CA ALA A 296 -13.91 -10.77 -13.39
C ALA A 296 -12.50 -11.09 -12.85
N ALA A 297 -11.66 -10.06 -12.73
CA ALA A 297 -10.47 -10.14 -11.91
C ALA A 297 -10.96 -10.39 -10.48
N THR A 298 -10.80 -11.61 -9.99
CA THR A 298 -10.96 -11.93 -8.57
C THR A 298 -9.90 -11.15 -7.82
N ILE A 299 -10.30 -10.01 -7.24
CA ILE A 299 -9.49 -9.24 -6.31
C ILE A 299 -9.31 -10.13 -5.08
N GLY A 300 -8.07 -10.53 -4.80
CA GLY A 300 -7.78 -11.25 -3.55
C GLY A 300 -8.02 -10.29 -2.39
N SER A 301 -8.61 -10.76 -1.28
CA SER A 301 -8.82 -9.97 -0.05
C SER A 301 -9.71 -8.71 -0.12
N ALA A 302 -10.73 -8.67 -0.99
CA ALA A 302 -11.77 -7.65 -0.91
C ALA A 302 -12.91 -8.08 0.03
N VAL A 303 -13.26 -7.23 1.01
CA VAL A 303 -14.41 -7.45 1.90
C VAL A 303 -15.48 -6.41 1.61
N GLU A 304 -16.71 -6.86 1.37
CA GLU A 304 -17.85 -5.96 1.21
C GLU A 304 -18.24 -5.30 2.54
N TYR A 305 -18.58 -4.02 2.47
CA TYR A 305 -19.16 -3.28 3.59
C TYR A 305 -20.32 -2.42 3.09
N ASN A 306 -21.26 -2.10 3.97
CA ASN A 306 -22.33 -1.17 3.64
C ASN A 306 -21.79 0.27 3.73
N SER A 307 -21.77 0.98 2.59
CA SER A 307 -21.21 2.33 2.46
C SER A 307 -22.09 3.44 3.05
N ASP A 308 -23.38 3.17 3.29
CA ASP A 308 -24.28 4.16 3.89
C ASP A 308 -24.06 4.31 5.40
N ASP A 309 -23.75 3.21 6.10
CA ASP A 309 -23.60 3.16 7.57
C ASP A 309 -22.21 2.68 8.02
N GLY A 310 -21.32 2.30 7.10
CA GLY A 310 -19.96 1.86 7.40
C GLY A 310 -19.89 0.49 8.07
N ILE A 311 -20.89 -0.37 7.91
CA ILE A 311 -20.91 -1.68 8.59
C ILE A 311 -20.22 -2.76 7.75
N ILE A 312 -19.24 -3.44 8.35
CA ILE A 312 -18.49 -4.55 7.76
C ILE A 312 -18.68 -5.84 8.56
N THR A 313 -18.61 -7.01 7.91
CA THR A 313 -18.60 -8.30 8.61
C THR A 313 -17.17 -8.77 8.83
N VAL A 314 -16.84 -9.16 10.05
CA VAL A 314 -15.50 -9.58 10.47
C VAL A 314 -15.60 -10.93 11.18
N ALA A 315 -14.66 -11.83 10.90
CA ALA A 315 -14.55 -13.11 11.59
C ALA A 315 -13.54 -13.01 12.75
N ILE A 316 -13.91 -13.50 13.92
CA ILE A 316 -13.11 -13.42 15.15
C ILE A 316 -13.00 -14.81 15.79
N GLY A 317 -11.81 -15.16 16.26
CA GLY A 317 -11.51 -16.42 16.94
C GLY A 317 -10.78 -17.45 16.05
N GLU A 318 -10.09 -18.41 16.67
CA GLU A 318 -9.36 -19.48 15.98
C GLU A 318 -10.07 -20.83 16.06
N LYS A 319 -10.52 -21.21 17.26
CA LYS A 319 -11.17 -22.49 17.55
C LYS A 319 -12.65 -22.43 17.24
N GLU A 320 -13.31 -21.34 17.65
CA GLU A 320 -14.72 -21.11 17.37
C GLU A 320 -14.90 -19.75 16.69
N VAL A 321 -14.84 -19.78 15.36
CA VAL A 321 -14.96 -18.57 14.53
C VAL A 321 -16.37 -17.98 14.66
N THR A 322 -16.45 -16.73 15.12
CA THR A 322 -17.67 -15.95 15.23
C THR A 322 -17.65 -14.82 14.20
N ASN A 323 -18.71 -14.71 13.37
CA ASN A 323 -18.87 -13.58 12.47
C ASN A 323 -19.68 -12.48 13.16
N VAL A 324 -19.13 -11.27 13.23
CA VAL A 324 -19.76 -10.10 13.83
C VAL A 324 -19.84 -8.95 12.83
N LYS A 325 -20.87 -8.12 12.94
CA LYS A 325 -21.00 -6.88 12.16
C LYS A 325 -20.44 -5.71 12.94
N LEU A 326 -19.45 -5.01 12.41
CA LEU A 326 -18.77 -3.92 13.09
C LEU A 326 -18.94 -2.62 12.29
N GLY A 327 -19.22 -1.53 13.00
CA GLY A 327 -19.12 -0.19 12.40
C GLY A 327 -17.66 0.24 12.25
N LEU A 328 -17.29 0.79 11.10
CA LEU A 328 -15.95 1.33 10.84
C LEU A 328 -15.81 2.73 11.46
N VAL A 329 -14.76 2.94 12.26
CA VAL A 329 -14.51 4.22 12.95
C VAL A 329 -13.07 4.67 12.72
N PHE A 330 -12.87 5.81 12.05
CA PHE A 330 -11.53 6.31 11.73
C PHE A 330 -10.84 7.03 12.88
N GLN A 331 -11.60 7.58 13.82
CA GLN A 331 -11.11 8.39 14.93
C GLN A 331 -10.69 7.55 16.16
N ARG A 332 -10.79 6.22 16.08
CA ARG A 332 -10.50 5.31 17.20
C ARG A 332 -9.63 4.16 16.70
N ASP A 333 -8.68 3.73 17.51
CA ASP A 333 -7.77 2.62 17.23
C ASP A 333 -8.24 1.27 17.83
N THR A 334 -9.31 1.30 18.62
CA THR A 334 -9.81 0.18 19.42
C THR A 334 -10.74 -0.76 18.65
N PHE A 335 -10.60 -2.06 18.91
CA PHE A 335 -11.50 -3.11 18.45
C PHE A 335 -12.48 -3.45 19.58
N VAL A 336 -13.79 -3.26 19.38
CA VAL A 336 -14.81 -3.48 20.42
C VAL A 336 -15.92 -4.40 19.92
N VAL A 337 -16.32 -5.37 20.75
CA VAL A 337 -17.43 -6.31 20.51
C VAL A 337 -18.25 -6.57 21.77
N PHE A 338 -19.47 -7.09 21.63
CA PHE A 338 -20.25 -7.58 22.77
C PHE A 338 -19.82 -8.97 23.23
N GLY A 339 -19.73 -9.15 24.55
CA GLY A 339 -19.53 -10.45 25.19
C GLY A 339 -20.85 -11.17 25.48
N PRO A 340 -20.81 -12.44 25.92
CA PRO A 340 -22.00 -13.26 26.17
C PRO A 340 -22.99 -12.65 27.17
N ALA A 341 -22.50 -11.89 28.14
CA ALA A 341 -23.32 -11.19 29.11
C ALA A 341 -24.20 -10.09 28.47
N CYS A 342 -23.83 -9.58 27.29
CA CYS A 342 -24.55 -8.56 26.54
C CYS A 342 -25.42 -9.12 25.41
N LYS A 343 -25.69 -10.44 25.39
CA LYS A 343 -26.41 -11.10 24.29
C LYS A 343 -27.86 -10.66 24.14
N ASP A 344 -28.53 -10.38 25.25
CA ASP A 344 -29.95 -10.05 25.26
C ASP A 344 -30.18 -8.54 25.11
N ALA A 345 -31.26 -8.18 24.41
CA ALA A 345 -31.67 -6.79 24.28
C ALA A 345 -32.00 -6.19 25.66
N ASN A 346 -31.62 -4.94 25.84
CA ASN A 346 -31.68 -4.15 27.07
C ASN A 346 -30.74 -4.58 28.20
N THR A 347 -29.81 -5.51 27.96
CA THR A 347 -28.74 -5.78 28.93
C THR A 347 -27.59 -4.79 28.77
N CYS A 348 -27.16 -4.56 27.52
CA CYS A 348 -26.10 -3.59 27.20
C CYS A 348 -26.55 -2.57 26.14
N THR A 349 -27.30 -3.01 25.12
CA THR A 349 -27.87 -2.13 24.07
C THR A 349 -29.37 -2.36 23.95
N LYS A 350 -30.07 -1.48 23.22
CA LYS A 350 -31.51 -1.62 22.95
C LYS A 350 -31.85 -2.76 21.98
N GLN A 351 -30.84 -3.35 21.33
CA GLN A 351 -31.00 -4.34 20.27
C GLN A 351 -30.23 -5.61 20.59
N GLN A 352 -30.63 -6.72 19.96
CA GLN A 352 -29.89 -7.97 20.06
C GLN A 352 -28.68 -7.95 19.13
N HIS A 353 -27.51 -8.34 19.63
CA HIS A 353 -26.26 -8.37 18.88
C HIS A 353 -25.63 -9.75 18.86
N ALA A 354 -24.80 -9.99 17.85
CA ALA A 354 -23.85 -11.11 17.90
C ALA A 354 -22.84 -10.87 19.04
N VAL A 355 -22.45 -11.94 19.71
CA VAL A 355 -21.51 -11.89 20.84
C VAL A 355 -20.32 -12.79 20.57
N TYR A 356 -19.15 -12.35 21.01
CA TYR A 356 -17.91 -13.10 20.95
C TYR A 356 -17.51 -13.55 22.36
N ASP A 357 -17.24 -14.85 22.53
CA ASP A 357 -16.81 -15.46 23.79
C ASP A 357 -15.33 -15.87 23.70
N PRO A 358 -14.39 -15.03 24.18
CA PRO A 358 -12.96 -15.31 24.09
C PRO A 358 -12.51 -16.50 24.94
N THR A 359 -13.31 -16.96 25.90
CA THR A 359 -12.97 -18.13 26.73
C THR A 359 -12.94 -19.42 25.92
N LYS A 360 -13.71 -19.47 24.83
CA LYS A 360 -13.75 -20.62 23.91
C LYS A 360 -12.46 -20.79 23.12
N ASP A 361 -11.75 -19.69 22.87
CA ASP A 361 -10.41 -19.69 22.28
C ASP A 361 -9.29 -19.88 23.32
N SER A 362 -9.65 -20.08 24.60
CA SER A 362 -8.72 -20.20 25.72
C SER A 362 -7.86 -18.94 25.93
N LYS A 363 -8.44 -17.75 25.68
CA LYS A 363 -7.77 -16.47 25.91
C LYS A 363 -7.90 -16.04 27.37
N GLU A 364 -6.80 -15.57 27.94
CA GLU A 364 -6.78 -14.96 29.27
C GLU A 364 -7.13 -13.47 29.20
N VAL A 365 -7.71 -12.94 30.27
CA VAL A 365 -8.01 -11.52 30.40
C VAL A 365 -6.71 -10.76 30.61
N SER A 366 -6.40 -9.79 29.75
CA SER A 366 -5.23 -8.94 29.91
C SER A 366 -5.51 -7.66 30.69
N GLU A 367 -6.72 -7.11 30.55
CA GLU A 367 -7.14 -5.89 31.24
C GLU A 367 -8.64 -5.90 31.49
N ASN A 368 -9.10 -5.18 32.51
CA ASN A 368 -10.50 -4.87 32.73
C ASN A 368 -10.69 -3.38 32.99
N GLY A 369 -11.87 -2.85 32.70
CA GLY A 369 -12.12 -1.43 32.89
C GLY A 369 -13.51 -0.99 32.48
N THR A 370 -13.66 0.31 32.24
CA THR A 370 -14.91 0.89 31.75
C THR A 370 -14.68 1.71 30.48
N LEU A 371 -15.63 1.63 29.55
CA LEU A 371 -15.65 2.39 28.30
C LEU A 371 -17.01 3.07 28.18
N GLY A 372 -17.06 4.36 28.53
CA GLY A 372 -18.33 5.10 28.57
C GLY A 372 -19.28 4.52 29.65
N PRO A 373 -20.49 4.06 29.29
CA PRO A 373 -21.41 3.40 30.22
C PRO A 373 -21.13 1.90 30.39
N PHE A 374 -20.17 1.31 29.66
CA PHE A 374 -19.94 -0.13 29.64
C PHE A 374 -18.79 -0.56 30.54
N GLU A 375 -18.91 -1.76 31.11
CA GLU A 375 -17.78 -2.53 31.64
C GLU A 375 -17.19 -3.38 30.52
N TYR A 376 -15.87 -3.57 30.53
CA TYR A 376 -15.18 -4.39 29.54
C TYR A 376 -14.09 -5.27 30.13
N LEU A 377 -13.81 -6.34 29.40
CA LEU A 377 -12.62 -7.17 29.51
C LEU A 377 -11.84 -7.10 28.19
N ARG A 378 -10.53 -6.97 28.26
CA ARG A 378 -9.64 -6.93 27.11
C ARG A 378 -8.87 -8.24 27.00
N TYR A 379 -8.71 -8.69 25.76
CA TYR A 379 -8.05 -9.94 25.43
C TYR A 379 -7.04 -9.66 24.33
N ASP A 380 -5.80 -10.05 24.56
CA ASP A 380 -4.73 -9.90 23.57
C ASP A 380 -4.62 -11.12 22.66
N ASP A 381 -3.95 -10.92 21.53
CA ASP A 381 -3.65 -11.92 20.52
C ASP A 381 -4.88 -12.71 20.02
N VAL A 382 -6.05 -12.06 19.97
CA VAL A 382 -7.27 -12.63 19.39
C VAL A 382 -7.14 -12.58 17.87
N GLN A 383 -7.27 -13.73 17.19
CA GLN A 383 -7.26 -13.71 15.72
C GLN A 383 -8.52 -13.07 15.18
N VAL A 384 -8.30 -12.19 14.22
CA VAL A 384 -9.33 -11.52 13.44
C VAL A 384 -9.00 -11.77 11.98
N ALA A 385 -10.02 -12.12 11.20
CA ALA A 385 -9.93 -12.20 9.76
C ALA A 385 -10.81 -11.14 9.09
N LEU A 386 -10.18 -10.30 8.26
CA LEU A 386 -10.85 -9.38 7.34
C LEU A 386 -10.64 -9.89 5.92
N GLY A 387 -11.59 -10.68 5.43
CA GLY A 387 -11.45 -11.40 4.17
C GLY A 387 -10.39 -12.48 4.30
N ASP A 388 -9.37 -12.43 3.44
CA ASP A 388 -8.26 -13.39 3.46
C ASP A 388 -7.13 -12.99 4.43
N VAL A 389 -7.13 -11.76 4.95
CA VAL A 389 -6.08 -11.27 5.88
C VAL A 389 -6.43 -11.69 7.30
N LYS A 390 -5.51 -12.41 7.96
CA LYS A 390 -5.62 -12.83 9.36
C LYS A 390 -4.54 -12.18 10.21
N SER A 391 -4.93 -11.62 11.34
CA SER A 391 -4.03 -10.91 12.25
C SER A 391 -4.46 -11.03 13.71
N ALA A 392 -3.51 -10.93 14.62
CA ALA A 392 -3.72 -11.02 16.07
C ALA A 392 -3.95 -9.62 16.67
N HIS A 393 -5.13 -9.39 17.25
CA HIS A 393 -5.56 -8.10 17.79
C HIS A 393 -5.83 -8.14 19.28
N THR A 394 -5.75 -6.95 19.87
CA THR A 394 -6.29 -6.68 21.20
C THR A 394 -7.78 -6.36 21.03
N VAL A 395 -8.65 -7.21 21.56
CA VAL A 395 -10.11 -7.08 21.44
C VAL A 395 -10.71 -6.71 22.79
N THR A 396 -11.49 -5.64 22.80
CA THR A 396 -12.26 -5.18 23.96
C THR A 396 -13.65 -5.81 23.89
N VAL A 397 -13.98 -6.64 24.87
CA VAL A 397 -15.26 -7.33 24.97
C VAL A 397 -16.10 -6.67 26.04
N LEU A 398 -17.25 -6.12 25.66
CA LEU A 398 -18.18 -5.48 26.58
C LEU A 398 -18.93 -6.55 27.38
N THR A 399 -18.91 -6.44 28.70
CA THR A 399 -19.45 -7.46 29.62
C THR A 399 -20.67 -7.01 30.40
N GLY A 400 -21.02 -5.73 30.33
CA GLY A 400 -22.15 -5.17 31.08
C GLY A 400 -22.19 -3.66 31.03
N LEU A 401 -23.13 -3.08 31.77
CA LEU A 401 -23.17 -1.66 32.08
C LEU A 401 -22.50 -1.44 33.44
N LYS A 402 -21.73 -0.37 33.58
CA LYS A 402 -21.25 0.08 34.88
C LYS A 402 -22.42 0.50 35.76
N GLU A 403 -22.21 0.57 37.06
CA GLU A 403 -23.23 1.07 37.98
C GLU A 403 -23.73 2.47 37.56
N GLY A 404 -25.04 2.61 37.37
CA GLY A 404 -25.69 3.84 36.89
C GLY A 404 -25.49 4.13 35.38
N GLY A 405 -24.92 3.20 34.61
CA GLY A 405 -24.80 3.31 33.15
C GLY A 405 -26.15 3.17 32.45
N GLU A 406 -26.38 3.99 31.44
CA GLU A 406 -27.57 3.92 30.59
C GLU A 406 -27.30 3.11 29.31
N ILE A 407 -28.34 2.41 28.85
CA ILE A 407 -28.31 1.64 27.60
C ILE A 407 -28.15 2.59 26.41
N ALA A 408 -27.07 2.42 25.65
CA ALA A 408 -26.85 3.14 24.39
C ALA A 408 -27.45 2.37 23.20
N ASP A 409 -27.86 3.10 22.16
CA ASP A 409 -28.22 2.50 20.88
C ASP A 409 -26.96 2.37 20.03
N ILE A 410 -26.54 1.13 19.78
CA ILE A 410 -25.36 0.82 18.97
C ILE A 410 -25.87 0.06 17.74
N PRO A 411 -25.66 0.57 16.51
CA PRO A 411 -26.30 0.03 15.31
C PRO A 411 -25.68 -1.28 14.79
N ALA A 412 -24.58 -1.74 15.40
CA ALA A 412 -23.81 -2.90 14.99
C ALA A 412 -23.38 -3.73 16.22
N ASP A 413 -22.78 -4.90 16.01
CA ASP A 413 -22.31 -5.80 17.08
C ASP A 413 -21.03 -5.30 17.80
N GLY A 414 -20.64 -4.05 17.51
CA GLY A 414 -19.43 -3.43 17.98
C GLY A 414 -18.89 -2.43 16.95
N PHE A 415 -17.61 -2.08 17.08
CA PHE A 415 -16.93 -1.24 16.09
C PHE A 415 -15.48 -1.67 15.88
N LEU A 416 -15.01 -1.45 14.65
CA LEU A 416 -13.65 -1.66 14.21
C LEU A 416 -12.98 -0.29 14.09
N GLY A 417 -12.16 0.06 15.07
CA GLY A 417 -11.33 1.25 15.03
C GLY A 417 -10.22 1.13 13.99
N LEU A 418 -10.11 2.11 13.09
CA LEU A 418 -9.05 2.22 12.08
C LEU A 418 -8.11 3.40 12.34
N GLY A 419 -8.26 4.08 13.47
CA GLY A 419 -7.44 5.22 13.88
C GLY A 419 -5.97 4.87 14.12
N ILE A 420 -5.17 5.91 14.15
CA ILE A 420 -3.74 5.82 14.38
C ILE A 420 -3.49 5.78 15.89
N ALA A 421 -2.78 4.75 16.35
CA ALA A 421 -2.34 4.67 17.75
C ALA A 421 -0.85 5.01 17.86
N GLU A 422 -0.40 5.33 19.06
CA GLU A 422 1.02 5.37 19.36
C GLU A 422 1.63 3.96 19.23
N GLY A 423 2.51 3.77 18.23
CA GLY A 423 3.20 2.51 17.96
C GLY A 423 2.49 1.55 16.99
N GLU A 424 2.98 0.32 16.91
CA GLU A 424 2.53 -0.71 15.95
C GLU A 424 1.26 -1.47 16.38
N ASN A 425 0.69 -1.15 17.54
CA ASN A 425 -0.38 -1.95 18.14
C ASN A 425 -1.79 -1.57 17.69
N SER A 426 -1.96 -0.51 16.88
CA SER A 426 -3.28 -0.13 16.38
C SER A 426 -3.90 -1.22 15.52
N THR A 427 -5.22 -1.31 15.51
CA THR A 427 -5.96 -2.26 14.67
C THR A 427 -5.61 -2.08 13.19
N PHE A 428 -5.53 -0.84 12.72
CA PHE A 428 -5.08 -0.52 11.36
C PHE A 428 -3.66 -1.05 11.08
N SER A 429 -2.69 -0.73 11.95
CA SER A 429 -1.29 -1.15 11.77
C SER A 429 -1.15 -2.67 11.72
N LYS A 430 -1.88 -3.39 12.58
CA LYS A 430 -1.90 -4.85 12.61
C LYS A 430 -2.51 -5.45 11.34
N LEU A 431 -3.61 -4.90 10.83
CA LEU A 431 -4.24 -5.36 9.59
C LEU A 431 -3.33 -5.19 8.37
N VAL A 432 -2.73 -4.00 8.20
CA VAL A 432 -1.87 -3.75 7.03
C VAL A 432 -0.54 -4.50 7.11
N SER A 433 0.03 -4.64 8.32
CA SER A 433 1.27 -5.40 8.53
C SER A 433 1.10 -6.89 8.26
N ALA A 434 -0.04 -7.47 8.62
CA ALA A 434 -0.31 -8.90 8.42
C ALA A 434 -0.47 -9.31 6.96
N ASN A 435 -0.83 -8.38 6.07
CA ASN A 435 -0.95 -8.67 4.65
C ASN A 435 0.42 -8.82 3.96
N GLY A 436 1.50 -8.26 4.52
CA GLY A 436 2.88 -8.42 4.02
C GLY A 436 3.18 -7.88 2.62
N LYS A 437 2.18 -7.31 1.92
CA LYS A 437 2.25 -6.83 0.53
C LYS A 437 2.33 -5.31 0.40
N SER A 438 1.55 -4.57 1.21
CA SER A 438 1.51 -3.10 1.24
C SER A 438 0.93 -2.58 2.55
N SER A 439 1.36 -1.40 2.98
CA SER A 439 1.02 -0.78 4.27
C SER A 439 -0.20 0.15 4.22
N TYR A 440 -1.21 -0.20 3.42
CA TYR A 440 -2.42 0.63 3.30
C TYR A 440 -3.72 -0.16 3.31
N LEU A 441 -4.79 0.53 3.69
CA LEU A 441 -6.17 0.06 3.60
C LEU A 441 -6.91 0.93 2.57
N LEU A 442 -7.40 0.31 1.51
CA LEU A 442 -8.15 0.95 0.44
C LEU A 442 -9.66 0.81 0.68
N ILE A 443 -10.36 1.93 0.63
CA ILE A 443 -11.80 2.05 0.82
C ILE A 443 -12.42 2.52 -0.49
N VAL A 444 -13.30 1.69 -1.04
CA VAL A 444 -14.04 1.99 -2.26
C VAL A 444 -15.53 1.99 -1.90
N GLY A 445 -16.19 3.13 -2.03
CA GLY A 445 -17.62 3.22 -1.66
C GLY A 445 -18.56 2.38 -2.53
N GLY A 446 -19.86 2.43 -2.25
CA GLY A 446 -20.91 1.78 -3.03
C GLY A 446 -20.98 2.29 -4.46
N ASN A 447 -21.25 1.41 -5.44
CA ASN A 447 -21.22 1.79 -6.86
C ASN A 447 -22.40 2.72 -7.21
N PRO A 448 -22.14 4.00 -7.54
CA PRO A 448 -23.22 4.98 -7.73
C PRO A 448 -24.03 4.72 -9.01
N LYS A 449 -23.48 4.00 -10.02
CA LYS A 449 -24.23 3.62 -11.24
C LYS A 449 -25.29 2.57 -10.96
N THR A 450 -24.99 1.61 -10.09
CA THR A 450 -25.93 0.52 -9.75
C THR A 450 -26.80 0.85 -8.54
N LYS A 451 -26.58 2.01 -7.90
CA LYS A 451 -27.18 2.40 -6.61
C LYS A 451 -27.01 1.31 -5.55
N SER A 452 -25.94 0.52 -5.66
CA SER A 452 -25.63 -0.49 -4.67
C SER A 452 -25.01 0.20 -3.45
N PRO A 453 -25.53 -0.03 -2.24
CA PRO A 453 -24.92 0.49 -1.02
C PRO A 453 -23.64 -0.26 -0.67
N ASN A 454 -23.32 -1.38 -1.33
CA ASN A 454 -22.15 -2.18 -0.98
C ASN A 454 -20.88 -1.58 -1.57
N GLY A 455 -20.04 -1.04 -0.69
CA GLY A 455 -18.64 -0.73 -0.97
C GLY A 455 -17.75 -1.94 -0.70
N LYS A 456 -16.45 -1.74 -0.85
CA LYS A 456 -15.43 -2.71 -0.48
C LYS A 456 -14.25 -2.09 0.23
N ILE A 457 -13.70 -2.84 1.17
CA ILE A 457 -12.39 -2.60 1.75
C ILE A 457 -11.42 -3.62 1.17
N VAL A 458 -10.24 -3.15 0.81
CA VAL A 458 -9.14 -3.97 0.28
C VAL A 458 -7.90 -3.65 1.09
N ILE A 459 -7.22 -4.66 1.61
CA ILE A 459 -5.97 -4.47 2.36
C ILE A 459 -4.81 -4.66 1.39
N GLY A 460 -3.99 -3.62 1.24
CA GLY A 460 -2.73 -3.63 0.50
C GLY A 460 -2.78 -4.05 -0.97
N GLU A 461 -3.95 -4.06 -1.60
CA GLU A 461 -4.12 -4.26 -3.05
C GLU A 461 -4.85 -3.07 -3.69
N GLU A 462 -4.54 -2.78 -4.96
CA GLU A 462 -5.16 -1.71 -5.75
C GLU A 462 -6.52 -2.16 -6.29
N ASP A 463 -7.40 -1.19 -6.53
CA ASP A 463 -8.58 -1.41 -7.38
C ASP A 463 -8.57 -0.45 -8.56
N ASN A 464 -7.71 -0.74 -9.52
CA ASN A 464 -7.61 0.05 -10.75
C ASN A 464 -8.86 -0.01 -11.63
N VAL A 465 -9.81 -0.91 -11.33
CA VAL A 465 -11.10 -0.97 -12.06
C VAL A 465 -12.05 0.11 -11.54
N ALA A 466 -12.15 0.30 -10.22
CA ALA A 466 -13.01 1.36 -9.67
C ALA A 466 -12.30 2.70 -9.46
N CYS A 467 -11.01 2.71 -9.15
CA CYS A 467 -10.28 3.89 -8.71
C CYS A 467 -9.41 4.49 -9.83
N GLY A 468 -9.39 5.81 -9.88
CA GLY A 468 -8.47 6.64 -10.66
C GLY A 468 -7.10 6.72 -10.02
N THR A 469 -6.31 7.70 -10.46
CA THR A 469 -4.99 7.96 -9.89
C THR A 469 -5.14 8.58 -8.50
N PHE A 470 -4.39 8.05 -7.53
CA PHE A 470 -4.36 8.58 -6.17
C PHE A 470 -3.42 9.76 -6.04
N VAL A 471 -3.84 10.72 -5.22
CA VAL A 471 -3.00 11.76 -4.63
C VAL A 471 -3.02 11.67 -3.11
N SER A 472 -1.82 11.61 -2.52
CA SER A 472 -1.66 11.45 -1.08
C SER A 472 -1.33 12.77 -0.40
N VAL A 473 -1.87 12.98 0.79
CA VAL A 473 -1.59 14.11 1.68
C VAL A 473 -1.24 13.57 3.05
N ASN A 474 -0.20 14.12 3.69
CA ASN A 474 0.20 13.69 5.02
C ASN A 474 -0.86 14.12 6.03
N THR A 475 -1.04 13.32 7.08
CA THR A 475 -1.89 13.67 8.21
C THR A 475 -1.30 14.85 8.98
N GLU A 476 -2.16 15.62 9.66
CA GLU A 476 -1.76 16.75 10.50
C GLU A 476 -1.07 16.28 11.79
N THR A 477 -1.49 15.13 12.30
CA THR A 477 -0.95 14.51 13.50
C THR A 477 -0.60 13.05 13.26
N SER A 478 0.19 12.45 14.14
CA SER A 478 0.51 11.03 14.12
C SER A 478 -0.53 10.17 14.86
N THR A 479 -1.71 10.72 15.17
CA THR A 479 -2.75 10.06 15.97
C THR A 479 -4.14 10.10 15.32
N ASP A 480 -4.27 10.79 14.18
CA ASP A 480 -5.54 10.92 13.46
C ASP A 480 -5.31 11.02 11.94
N TRP A 481 -6.31 10.60 11.16
CA TRP A 481 -6.32 10.65 9.69
C TRP A 481 -6.63 12.05 9.14
N ALA A 482 -6.90 13.01 10.02
CA ALA A 482 -7.13 14.39 9.66
C ALA A 482 -5.96 15.01 8.88
N PHE A 483 -6.25 15.79 7.84
CA PHE A 483 -5.25 16.47 6.99
C PHE A 483 -5.68 17.89 6.60
N LYS A 484 -4.72 18.74 6.22
CA LYS A 484 -5.01 20.11 5.77
C LYS A 484 -5.43 20.14 4.30
N ALA A 485 -6.51 20.86 4.01
CA ALA A 485 -6.98 21.12 2.65
C ALA A 485 -7.55 22.53 2.52
N LYS A 486 -7.84 22.95 1.29
CA LYS A 486 -8.56 24.19 1.02
C LYS A 486 -10.02 23.88 0.67
N ALA A 487 -10.96 24.33 1.48
CA ALA A 487 -12.38 24.19 1.23
C ALA A 487 -12.99 25.51 0.75
N THR A 488 -13.89 25.44 -0.22
CA THR A 488 -14.65 26.61 -0.70
C THR A 488 -16.10 26.47 -0.27
N PHE A 489 -16.56 27.44 0.51
CA PHE A 489 -17.96 27.59 0.92
C PHE A 489 -18.53 28.77 0.15
N GLU A 490 -19.56 28.53 -0.66
CA GLU A 490 -20.12 29.51 -1.60
C GLU A 490 -19.09 30.10 -2.59
N LYS A 491 -18.37 31.15 -2.18
CA LYS A 491 -17.30 31.83 -2.95
C LYS A 491 -16.02 32.04 -2.13
N ASP A 492 -15.98 31.58 -0.89
CA ASP A 492 -14.92 31.90 0.06
C ASP A 492 -14.01 30.67 0.30
N PRO A 493 -12.79 30.64 -0.29
CA PRO A 493 -11.86 29.55 -0.11
C PRO A 493 -11.03 29.74 1.17
N ILE A 494 -11.19 28.83 2.14
CA ILE A 494 -10.50 28.84 3.42
C ILE A 494 -9.68 27.56 3.64
N ASP A 495 -8.60 27.65 4.41
CA ASP A 495 -7.82 26.48 4.83
C ASP A 495 -8.54 25.79 6.00
N VAL A 496 -8.66 24.47 5.94
CA VAL A 496 -9.43 23.63 6.88
C VAL A 496 -8.69 22.33 7.20
N THR A 497 -8.99 21.74 8.35
CA THR A 497 -8.66 20.34 8.65
C THR A 497 -9.81 19.42 8.23
N VAL A 498 -9.52 18.39 7.45
CA VAL A 498 -10.52 17.45 6.90
C VAL A 498 -10.25 16.05 7.42
N ASP A 499 -11.29 15.35 7.87
CA ASP A 499 -11.29 13.95 8.26
C ASP A 499 -12.45 13.19 7.58
N PHE A 500 -12.51 11.87 7.71
CA PHE A 500 -13.56 11.02 7.13
C PHE A 500 -14.39 10.34 8.21
N ALA A 501 -15.69 10.16 7.94
CA ALA A 501 -16.56 9.41 8.84
C ALA A 501 -17.72 8.74 8.08
N PHE A 502 -18.13 7.55 8.53
CA PHE A 502 -19.35 6.88 8.01
C PHE A 502 -20.61 7.35 8.74
N ARG A 503 -20.78 8.68 8.82
CA ARG A 503 -21.95 9.36 9.40
C ARG A 503 -22.35 10.54 8.50
N ASN A 504 -23.32 11.34 8.93
CA ASN A 504 -23.64 12.58 8.22
C ASN A 504 -22.42 13.51 8.16
N VAL A 505 -22.46 14.50 7.26
CA VAL A 505 -21.45 15.57 7.22
C VAL A 505 -21.34 16.19 8.62
N ALA A 506 -20.13 16.53 9.03
CA ALA A 506 -19.91 17.35 10.22
C ALA A 506 -19.06 18.58 9.86
N PHE A 507 -19.34 19.70 10.51
CA PHE A 507 -18.53 20.90 10.41
C PHE A 507 -18.11 21.38 11.79
N SER A 508 -16.95 22.04 11.91
CA SER A 508 -16.60 22.72 13.14
C SER A 508 -17.61 23.83 13.46
N ARG A 509 -17.65 24.21 14.74
CA ARG A 509 -18.51 25.31 15.20
C ARG A 509 -18.25 26.60 14.42
N ASN A 510 -16.98 26.90 14.14
CA ASN A 510 -16.59 28.09 13.40
C ASN A 510 -17.13 28.11 11.97
N ILE A 511 -17.09 26.97 11.27
CA ILE A 511 -17.66 26.86 9.92
C ILE A 511 -19.19 26.94 9.97
N THR A 512 -19.80 26.28 10.95
CA THR A 512 -21.25 26.29 11.15
C THR A 512 -21.77 27.71 11.38
N GLU A 513 -21.18 28.45 12.30
CA GLU A 513 -21.59 29.82 12.63
C GLU A 513 -21.29 30.80 11.49
N ARG A 514 -20.22 30.57 10.70
CA ARG A 514 -19.84 31.46 9.60
C ARG A 514 -20.70 31.29 8.35
N PHE A 515 -21.07 30.07 7.99
CA PHE A 515 -21.70 29.76 6.70
C PHE A 515 -23.12 29.17 6.81
N TYR A 516 -23.52 28.67 7.99
CA TYR A 516 -24.75 27.88 8.15
C TYR A 516 -25.47 28.14 9.48
N ASP A 517 -25.60 29.41 9.85
CA ASP A 517 -26.22 29.84 11.10
C ASP A 517 -27.71 29.47 11.19
N SER A 518 -28.38 29.28 10.04
CA SER A 518 -29.79 28.89 9.97
C SER A 518 -30.00 27.37 9.93
N ILE A 519 -30.80 26.86 10.88
CA ILE A 519 -31.21 25.44 10.94
C ILE A 519 -32.17 25.10 9.79
N ASN A 520 -33.08 26.02 9.45
CA ASN A 520 -34.02 25.89 8.35
C ASN A 520 -33.77 27.01 7.35
N ILE A 521 -33.85 26.70 6.05
CA ILE A 521 -33.71 27.66 4.97
C ILE A 521 -34.89 27.54 4.00
N THR A 522 -35.19 28.61 3.28
CA THR A 522 -36.28 28.59 2.29
C THR A 522 -35.86 27.87 1.01
N GLN A 523 -36.83 27.51 0.15
CA GLN A 523 -36.54 27.00 -1.20
C GLN A 523 -35.61 27.93 -1.98
N LYS A 524 -35.81 29.26 -1.89
CA LYS A 524 -34.98 30.24 -2.58
C LYS A 524 -33.52 30.18 -2.13
N ASP A 525 -33.30 30.16 -0.81
CA ASP A 525 -31.95 30.09 -0.24
C ASP A 525 -31.27 28.77 -0.60
N TYR A 526 -32.01 27.66 -0.57
CA TYR A 526 -31.51 26.35 -1.00
C TYR A 526 -31.14 26.32 -2.49
N ASP A 527 -31.89 27.00 -3.36
CA ASP A 527 -31.58 27.08 -4.79
C ASP A 527 -30.31 27.89 -5.07
N GLU A 528 -30.04 28.93 -4.28
CA GLU A 528 -28.83 29.76 -4.34
C GLU A 528 -27.60 29.07 -3.73
N LEU A 529 -27.81 28.17 -2.75
CA LEU A 529 -26.77 27.42 -2.05
C LEU A 529 -25.87 26.65 -3.03
N LYS A 530 -24.55 26.71 -2.77
CA LYS A 530 -23.53 26.00 -3.54
C LYS A 530 -23.06 24.75 -2.82
N ASP A 531 -22.56 23.81 -3.59
CA ASP A 531 -21.85 22.65 -3.06
C ASP A 531 -20.55 23.10 -2.37
N VAL A 532 -20.13 22.37 -1.36
CA VAL A 532 -18.84 22.59 -0.70
C VAL A 532 -17.80 21.78 -1.47
N THR A 533 -16.73 22.44 -1.89
CA THR A 533 -15.62 21.79 -2.60
C THR A 533 -14.36 21.81 -1.77
N ILE A 534 -13.73 20.66 -1.59
CA ILE A 534 -12.49 20.46 -0.84
C ILE A 534 -11.40 20.11 -1.86
N GLN A 535 -10.38 20.94 -1.97
CA GLN A 535 -9.26 20.71 -2.88
C GLN A 535 -8.18 19.86 -2.20
N VAL A 536 -8.03 18.62 -2.65
CA VAL A 536 -6.97 17.69 -2.25
C VAL A 536 -5.98 17.55 -3.40
N LYS A 537 -4.89 18.32 -3.36
CA LYS A 537 -3.95 18.46 -4.50
C LYS A 537 -4.67 18.84 -5.79
N ASP A 538 -4.78 17.95 -6.77
CA ASP A 538 -5.46 18.12 -8.05
C ASP A 538 -6.90 17.55 -8.08
N ILE A 539 -7.32 16.83 -7.03
CA ILE A 539 -8.68 16.28 -6.90
C ILE A 539 -9.57 17.24 -6.12
N THR A 540 -10.76 17.49 -6.66
CA THR A 540 -11.80 18.25 -5.97
C THR A 540 -12.83 17.29 -5.40
N VAL A 541 -12.87 17.17 -4.06
CA VAL A 541 -13.91 16.41 -3.36
C VAL A 541 -15.13 17.32 -3.15
N THR A 542 -16.30 16.88 -3.61
CA THR A 542 -17.54 17.68 -3.53
C THR A 542 -18.54 17.10 -2.54
N ILE A 543 -18.97 17.92 -1.58
CA ILE A 543 -20.13 17.68 -0.72
C ILE A 543 -21.31 18.43 -1.32
N THR A 544 -22.28 17.71 -1.86
CA THR A 544 -23.45 18.33 -2.49
C THR A 544 -24.38 18.95 -1.46
N LYS A 545 -25.07 20.03 -1.81
CA LYS A 545 -26.04 20.70 -0.93
C LYS A 545 -27.16 19.77 -0.43
N ASP A 546 -27.47 18.71 -1.16
CA ASP A 546 -28.45 17.68 -0.78
C ASP A 546 -28.02 16.84 0.43
N LEU A 547 -26.71 16.78 0.69
CA LEU A 547 -26.17 16.17 1.91
C LEU A 547 -26.17 17.16 3.09
N LEU A 548 -26.32 18.46 2.82
CA LEU A 548 -26.34 19.51 3.83
C LEU A 548 -27.76 19.83 4.29
N TYR A 549 -28.73 19.80 3.38
CA TYR A 549 -30.12 20.18 3.61
C TYR A 549 -31.09 19.19 2.95
N LYS A 550 -32.17 18.86 3.67
CA LYS A 550 -33.26 18.00 3.20
C LYS A 550 -34.58 18.75 3.25
N LYS A 551 -35.42 18.60 2.23
CA LYS A 551 -36.77 19.17 2.21
C LYS A 551 -37.65 18.57 3.31
N VAL A 552 -38.25 19.42 4.14
CA VAL A 552 -39.18 19.07 5.21
C VAL A 552 -40.36 20.05 5.18
N GLY A 553 -41.50 19.62 4.65
CA GLY A 553 -42.62 20.52 4.37
C GLY A 553 -42.28 21.52 3.26
N ASP A 554 -42.48 22.81 3.55
CA ASP A 554 -42.18 23.92 2.64
C ASP A 554 -40.74 24.46 2.77
N ASP A 555 -40.02 24.02 3.82
CA ASP A 555 -38.65 24.45 4.13
C ASP A 555 -37.62 23.34 3.87
N TYR A 556 -36.34 23.70 3.97
CA TYR A 556 -35.22 22.77 3.96
C TYR A 556 -34.52 22.77 5.33
N GLN A 557 -34.41 21.60 5.93
CA GLN A 557 -33.81 21.39 7.25
C GLN A 557 -32.38 20.87 7.11
N ARG A 558 -31.46 21.49 7.86
CA ARG A 558 -30.06 21.11 7.98
C ARG A 558 -29.89 19.65 8.43
N GLN A 559 -28.98 18.91 7.80
CA GLN A 559 -28.74 17.48 8.03
C GLN A 559 -27.39 17.17 8.71
N PHE A 560 -26.46 18.13 8.71
CA PHE A 560 -25.14 17.97 9.30
C PHE A 560 -25.13 18.36 10.78
N PHE A 561 -24.13 17.90 11.52
CA PHE A 561 -23.92 18.22 12.94
C PHE A 561 -22.59 18.96 13.15
N THR A 562 -22.40 19.46 14.37
CA THR A 562 -21.18 20.18 14.74
C THR A 562 -20.16 19.22 15.37
N THR A 563 -18.90 19.27 14.92
CA THR A 563 -17.79 18.48 15.47
C THR A 563 -16.75 19.38 16.15
N SER A 564 -15.92 18.79 17.01
CA SER A 564 -14.76 19.42 17.66
C SER A 564 -13.41 18.96 17.12
N ASP A 565 -13.40 17.84 16.37
CA ASP A 565 -12.18 17.08 16.12
C ASP A 565 -11.50 17.53 14.82
N SER A 566 -12.29 18.03 13.87
CA SER A 566 -11.82 18.58 12.60
C SER A 566 -12.71 19.75 12.16
N ASP A 567 -12.30 20.46 11.10
CA ASP A 567 -13.15 21.48 10.48
C ASP A 567 -14.25 20.86 9.63
N ILE A 568 -13.95 19.75 8.95
CA ILE A 568 -14.90 19.03 8.10
C ILE A 568 -14.72 17.52 8.28
N GLU A 569 -15.81 16.82 8.59
CA GLU A 569 -15.87 15.37 8.45
C GLU A 569 -16.67 14.99 7.20
N VAL A 570 -15.98 14.36 6.25
CA VAL A 570 -16.55 13.94 4.97
C VAL A 570 -17.31 12.62 5.15
N PRO A 571 -18.61 12.57 4.80
CA PRO A 571 -19.44 11.41 5.04
C PRO A 571 -19.13 10.27 4.03
N GLY A 572 -19.41 9.03 4.42
CA GLY A 572 -19.31 7.85 3.53
C GLY A 572 -20.04 7.99 2.19
N LYS A 573 -21.16 8.72 2.15
CA LYS A 573 -21.90 8.99 0.91
C LYS A 573 -21.09 9.80 -0.12
N VAL A 574 -20.22 10.70 0.34
CA VAL A 574 -19.29 11.40 -0.56
C VAL A 574 -18.23 10.43 -1.07
N LEU A 575 -17.74 9.53 -0.20
CA LEU A 575 -16.78 8.48 -0.57
C LEU A 575 -17.30 7.52 -1.65
N ASN A 576 -18.60 7.47 -1.96
CA ASN A 576 -19.10 6.69 -3.09
C ASN A 576 -18.58 7.20 -4.46
N ASN A 577 -18.20 8.47 -4.55
CA ASN A 577 -17.66 9.08 -5.76
C ASN A 577 -16.12 9.09 -5.81
N TYR A 578 -15.45 8.69 -4.72
CA TYR A 578 -14.01 8.71 -4.58
C TYR A 578 -13.51 7.34 -4.12
N CYS A 579 -12.20 7.14 -4.15
CA CYS A 579 -11.55 6.09 -3.40
C CYS A 579 -10.64 6.74 -2.36
N VAL A 580 -10.58 6.15 -1.18
CA VAL A 580 -9.75 6.65 -0.07
C VAL A 580 -8.77 5.57 0.34
N ARG A 581 -7.54 5.97 0.62
CA ARG A 581 -6.49 5.10 1.15
C ARG A 581 -5.99 5.66 2.45
N LEU A 582 -5.92 4.78 3.44
CA LEU A 582 -5.22 5.01 4.69
C LEU A 582 -3.86 4.37 4.56
N GLU A 583 -2.80 5.18 4.50
CA GLU A 583 -1.46 4.75 4.14
C GLU A 583 -0.52 4.92 5.33
N LYS A 584 0.40 3.96 5.48
CA LYS A 584 1.48 3.99 6.46
C LYS A 584 2.81 3.74 5.77
N ASP A 585 3.79 4.58 6.06
CA ASP A 585 5.17 4.40 5.63
C ASP A 585 6.11 4.66 6.82
N GLY A 586 6.63 3.57 7.40
CA GLY A 586 7.31 3.60 8.69
C GLY A 586 6.42 4.22 9.77
N SER A 587 6.85 5.35 10.34
CA SER A 587 6.11 6.13 11.34
C SER A 587 5.23 7.24 10.75
N THR A 588 5.19 7.37 9.42
CA THR A 588 4.44 8.42 8.71
C THR A 588 3.10 7.88 8.26
N TYR A 589 2.06 8.70 8.39
CA TYR A 589 0.71 8.36 7.95
C TYR A 589 0.23 9.38 6.91
N SER A 590 -0.44 8.88 5.86
CA SER A 590 -1.01 9.70 4.81
C SER A 590 -2.38 9.21 4.38
N VAL A 591 -3.17 10.13 3.84
CA VAL A 591 -4.44 9.84 3.19
C VAL A 591 -4.27 9.98 1.69
N GLY A 592 -4.49 8.89 0.96
CA GLY A 592 -4.63 8.91 -0.49
C GLY A 592 -6.09 9.13 -0.90
N VAL A 593 -6.34 10.01 -1.88
CA VAL A 593 -7.66 10.23 -2.49
C VAL A 593 -7.56 10.03 -3.99
N ALA A 594 -8.54 9.36 -4.61
CA ALA A 594 -8.68 9.22 -6.06
C ALA A 594 -10.14 9.46 -6.50
N GLU A 595 -10.36 9.95 -7.71
CA GLU A 595 -11.69 9.92 -8.30
C GLU A 595 -12.10 8.49 -8.63
N ARG A 596 -13.39 8.16 -8.47
CA ARG A 596 -13.91 6.88 -8.94
C ARG A 596 -14.18 6.94 -10.44
N LYS A 597 -13.63 5.98 -11.20
CA LYS A 597 -13.78 5.88 -12.67
C LYS A 597 -15.23 5.73 -13.16
N ASN A 598 -16.13 5.31 -12.27
CA ASN A 598 -17.56 5.14 -12.55
C ASN A 598 -18.46 6.17 -11.84
N SER A 599 -17.90 7.27 -11.32
CA SER A 599 -18.68 8.31 -10.64
C SER A 599 -19.67 9.00 -11.60
N VAL A 600 -20.79 9.47 -11.05
CA VAL A 600 -21.85 10.14 -11.82
C VAL A 600 -21.40 11.54 -12.29
N GLY A 601 -20.49 12.19 -11.55
CA GLY A 601 -19.96 13.53 -11.86
C GLY A 601 -19.07 13.58 -13.11
N VAL A 602 -18.21 12.59 -13.32
CA VAL A 602 -17.30 12.54 -14.49
C VAL A 602 -18.08 12.41 -15.81
N ILE A 603 -19.24 11.74 -15.80
CA ILE A 603 -20.10 11.58 -16.99
C ILE A 603 -20.86 12.88 -17.30
N MET A 604 -21.33 13.60 -16.29
CA MET A 604 -22.05 14.87 -16.48
C MET A 604 -21.11 16.01 -16.92
N ALA A 605 -19.90 16.09 -16.37
CA ALA A 605 -18.89 17.06 -16.79
C ALA A 605 -18.43 16.84 -18.24
N SER A 606 -18.28 15.59 -18.66
CA SER A 606 -17.93 15.23 -20.04
C SER A 606 -19.10 15.46 -21.03
N LEU A 607 -20.36 15.18 -20.64
CA LEU A 607 -21.53 15.53 -21.45
C LEU A 607 -21.77 17.04 -21.57
N GLY A 608 -21.48 17.81 -20.51
CA GLY A 608 -21.52 19.28 -20.54
C GLY A 608 -20.46 19.87 -21.46
N MET A 609 -19.23 19.35 -21.41
CA MET A 609 -18.14 19.77 -22.31
C MET A 609 -18.43 19.41 -23.77
N ILE A 610 -18.99 18.22 -24.03
CA ILE A 610 -19.42 17.79 -25.38
C ILE A 610 -20.56 18.68 -25.88
N SER A 611 -21.54 19.02 -25.05
CA SER A 611 -22.65 19.91 -25.41
C SER A 611 -22.17 21.35 -25.68
N PHE A 612 -21.18 21.83 -24.94
CA PHE A 612 -20.55 23.14 -25.14
C PHE A 612 -19.70 23.18 -26.42
N MET A 613 -18.93 22.12 -26.70
CA MET A 613 -18.21 22.00 -27.98
C MET A 613 -19.17 21.89 -29.17
N LEU A 614 -20.29 21.16 -29.04
CA LEU A 614 -21.31 21.05 -30.09
C LEU A 614 -22.08 22.35 -30.32
N SER A 615 -22.21 23.23 -29.32
CA SER A 615 -22.81 24.55 -29.48
C SER A 615 -21.83 25.57 -30.06
N LEU A 616 -20.53 25.45 -29.77
CA LEU A 616 -19.47 26.22 -30.44
C LEU A 616 -19.27 25.82 -31.92
N LEU A 617 -19.59 24.58 -32.30
CA LEU A 617 -19.57 24.12 -33.71
C LEU A 617 -20.83 24.53 -34.51
N ARG A 618 -21.85 25.11 -33.86
CA ARG A 618 -23.08 25.61 -34.49
C ARG A 618 -23.13 27.14 -34.62
N LEU A 619 -22.18 27.86 -34.01
CA LEU A 619 -21.88 29.26 -34.25
C LEU A 619 -20.80 29.35 -35.34
#